data_AF-V5FRD0-F1
#
_entry.id   AF-V5FRD0-F1
#
_cell.length_a   1.000
_cell.length_b   1.000
_cell.length_c   1.000
_cell.angle_alpha   90.00
_cell.angle_beta   90.00
_cell.angle_gamma   90.00
#
_symmetry.space_group_name_H-M   'P 1'
#
loop_
_entity.id
_entity.type
_entity.pdbx_description
1 polymer ?
#
loop_
_entity_poly.entity_id
_entity_poly.type
_entity_poly.pdbx_seq_one_letter_code
_entity_poly.pdbx_strand_id
1 'polypeptide(L)'
;MLAVKGNQEKLFKAIKSELKSTDGKMVKSKTETKHGWVEVREYRVLPAPKSKPFCDWPSIRCIGEAMSFRYDKSGMEYRYYISSRALSAQDFAIGVREYWGIENSLHWVLGTAFSEDACQIYRDNAA
;
A
#
# COMPACT_ATOMS: atom_id res chain seq x y z
N MET A 1 0.90 1.38 10.54
CA MET A 1 1.79 0.77 9.52
C MET A 1 2.22 1.87 8.58
N LEU A 2 3.50 1.91 8.18
CA LEU A 2 4.02 2.94 7.28
C LEU A 2 4.43 2.30 5.95
N ALA A 3 3.99 2.90 4.84
CA ALA A 3 4.48 2.53 3.51
C ALA A 3 5.88 3.11 3.27
N VAL A 4 6.83 2.27 2.90
CA VAL A 4 8.19 2.69 2.57
C VAL A 4 8.23 3.05 1.09
N LYS A 5 8.34 4.35 0.79
CA LYS A 5 8.51 4.87 -0.58
C LYS A 5 9.99 5.01 -0.95
N GLY A 6 10.25 5.21 -2.26
CA GLY A 6 11.59 5.37 -2.83
C GLY A 6 12.46 6.48 -2.22
N ASN A 7 11.88 7.40 -1.43
CA ASN A 7 12.62 8.41 -0.68
C ASN A 7 13.49 7.82 0.45
N GLN A 8 13.35 6.52 0.77
CA GLN A 8 14.17 5.79 1.74
C GLN A 8 14.90 4.62 1.08
N GLU A 9 15.74 4.91 0.09
CA GLU A 9 16.35 3.90 -0.80
C GLU A 9 17.10 2.79 -0.04
N LYS A 10 17.86 3.14 1.01
CA LYS A 10 18.62 2.17 1.83
C LYS A 10 17.69 1.15 2.50
N LEU A 11 16.60 1.63 3.10
CA LEU A 11 15.62 0.78 3.77
C LEU A 11 14.85 -0.08 2.75
N PHE A 12 14.46 0.52 1.63
CA PHE A 12 13.78 -0.20 0.55
C PHE A 12 14.61 -1.35 -0.01
N LYS A 13 15.89 -1.11 -0.34
CA LYS A 13 16.82 -2.15 -0.82
C LYS A 13 17.01 -3.26 0.21
N ALA A 14 17.14 -2.90 1.48
CA ALA A 14 17.29 -3.87 2.56
C ALA A 14 16.04 -4.76 2.72
N ILE A 15 14.84 -4.17 2.75
CA ILE A 15 13.58 -4.93 2.84
C ILE A 15 13.47 -5.92 1.68
N LYS A 16 13.74 -5.47 0.46
CA LYS A 16 13.70 -6.32 -0.73
C LYS A 16 14.71 -7.48 -0.65
N SER A 17 15.92 -7.23 -0.15
CA SER A 17 16.94 -8.26 0.02
C SER A 17 16.53 -9.32 1.06
N GLU A 18 15.98 -8.89 2.18
CA GLU A 18 15.54 -9.77 3.27
C GLU A 18 14.39 -10.66 2.85
N LEU A 19 13.38 -10.08 2.17
CA LEU A 19 12.24 -10.82 1.63
C LEU A 19 12.65 -11.78 0.51
N LYS A 20 13.66 -11.43 -0.30
CA LYS A 20 14.19 -12.34 -1.32
C LYS A 20 14.91 -13.54 -0.70
N SER A 21 15.58 -13.33 0.44
CA SER A 21 16.46 -14.33 1.05
C SER A 21 15.74 -15.27 2.02
N THR A 22 14.63 -14.84 2.63
CA THR A 22 13.93 -15.60 3.67
C THR A 22 12.53 -16.00 3.24
N ASP A 23 12.28 -17.27 2.92
CA ASP A 23 10.92 -17.77 2.67
C ASP A 23 10.00 -17.51 3.88
N GLY A 24 8.91 -16.78 3.66
CA GLY A 24 8.03 -16.32 4.72
C GLY A 24 6.60 -16.78 4.48
N LYS A 25 5.77 -16.79 5.53
CA LYS A 25 4.34 -17.11 5.38
C LYS A 25 3.70 -16.13 4.39
N MET A 26 3.28 -16.67 3.26
CA MET A 26 2.62 -15.94 2.18
C MET A 26 1.12 -16.14 2.26
N VAL A 27 0.37 -15.04 2.15
CA VAL A 27 -1.09 -15.07 2.05
C VAL A 27 -1.47 -14.51 0.68
N LYS A 28 -2.23 -15.29 -0.08
CA LYS A 28 -2.76 -14.91 -1.39
C LYS A 28 -4.23 -14.53 -1.24
N SER A 29 -4.64 -13.43 -1.84
CA SER A 29 -6.03 -12.99 -1.93
C SER A 29 -6.37 -12.74 -3.39
N LYS A 30 -7.44 -13.35 -3.89
CA LYS A 30 -7.98 -13.10 -5.22
C LYS A 30 -9.27 -12.32 -5.06
N THR A 31 -9.40 -11.20 -5.77
CA THR A 31 -10.63 -10.40 -5.81
C THR A 31 -11.07 -10.28 -7.26
N GLU A 32 -12.32 -10.63 -7.53
CA GLU A 32 -12.96 -10.36 -8.82
C GLU A 32 -13.85 -9.13 -8.68
N THR A 33 -13.71 -8.21 -9.62
CA THR A 33 -14.54 -7.00 -9.66
C THR A 33 -15.82 -7.29 -10.45
N LYS A 34 -16.90 -6.54 -10.15
CA LYS A 34 -18.19 -6.63 -10.86
C LYS A 34 -18.08 -6.45 -12.39
N HIS A 35 -16.98 -5.84 -12.87
CA HIS A 35 -16.72 -5.60 -14.29
C HIS A 35 -15.84 -6.68 -14.95
N GLY A 36 -15.67 -7.84 -14.31
CA GLY A 36 -14.95 -8.99 -14.88
C GLY A 36 -13.43 -8.94 -14.76
N TRP A 37 -12.87 -7.91 -14.12
CA TRP A 37 -11.43 -7.84 -13.89
C TRP A 37 -11.05 -8.64 -12.64
N VAL A 38 -10.06 -9.51 -12.79
CA VAL A 38 -9.46 -10.26 -11.69
C VAL A 38 -8.21 -9.53 -11.20
N GLU A 39 -8.17 -9.25 -9.90
CA GLU A 39 -7.01 -8.73 -9.19
C GLU A 39 -6.51 -9.79 -8.21
N VAL A 40 -5.22 -10.14 -8.33
CA VAL A 40 -4.54 -11.05 -7.41
C VAL A 40 -3.61 -10.22 -6.54
N ARG A 41 -3.70 -10.38 -5.24
CA ARG A 41 -2.81 -9.75 -4.27
C ARG A 41 -2.09 -10.80 -3.45
N GLU A 42 -0.80 -10.62 -3.27
CA GLU A 42 0.04 -11.49 -2.46
C GLU A 42 0.66 -10.68 -1.34
N TYR A 43 0.59 -11.21 -0.13
CA TYR A 43 1.03 -10.56 1.08
C TYR A 43 2.05 -11.42 1.78
N ARG A 44 3.16 -10.81 2.15
CA ARG A 44 4.22 -11.46 2.90
C ARG A 44 4.61 -10.59 4.07
N VAL A 45 4.84 -11.22 5.22
CA VAL A 45 5.34 -10.54 6.41
C VAL A 45 6.50 -11.33 6.99
N LEU A 46 7.53 -10.61 7.41
CA LEU A 46 8.68 -11.16 8.10
C LEU A 46 8.94 -10.35 9.37
N PRO A 47 9.48 -10.96 10.43
CA PRO A 47 9.99 -10.20 11.57
C PRO A 47 11.06 -9.20 11.11
N ALA A 48 11.13 -8.04 11.76
CA ALA A 48 12.13 -7.05 11.44
C ALA A 48 13.51 -7.60 11.81
N PRO A 49 14.46 -7.65 10.87
CA PRO A 49 15.81 -8.10 11.19
C PRO A 49 16.49 -7.05 12.07
N LYS A 50 17.45 -7.51 12.90
CA LYS A 50 18.20 -6.63 13.81
C LYS A 50 19.42 -5.98 13.15
N SER A 51 19.63 -6.21 11.86
CA SER A 51 20.75 -5.69 11.07
C SER A 51 20.49 -4.26 10.58
N LYS A 52 21.53 -3.53 10.18
CA LYS A 52 21.36 -2.24 9.49
C LYS A 52 20.69 -2.43 8.12
N PRO A 53 19.80 -1.51 7.69
CA PRO A 53 19.43 -0.22 8.29
C PRO A 53 18.23 -0.29 9.26
N PHE A 54 17.74 -1.49 9.61
CA PHE A 54 16.56 -1.67 10.46
C PHE A 54 16.81 -1.27 11.92
N CYS A 55 18.07 -1.36 12.36
CA CYS A 55 18.51 -0.92 13.69
C CYS A 55 18.28 0.58 13.93
N ASP A 56 18.35 1.42 12.89
CA ASP A 56 18.03 2.85 12.97
C ASP A 56 16.53 3.12 13.29
N TRP A 57 15.70 2.07 13.23
CA TRP A 57 14.27 2.12 13.49
C TRP A 57 13.91 1.19 14.67
N PRO A 58 14.35 1.46 15.91
CA PRO A 58 14.24 0.51 17.03
C PRO A 58 12.80 0.10 17.37
N SER A 59 11.82 0.91 16.97
CA SER A 59 10.41 0.65 17.19
C SER A 59 9.79 -0.33 16.18
N ILE A 60 10.47 -0.71 15.09
CA ILE A 60 9.91 -1.65 14.11
C ILE A 60 10.01 -3.10 14.60
N ARG A 61 8.94 -3.86 14.37
CA ARG A 61 8.83 -5.28 14.76
C ARG A 61 8.65 -6.21 13.58
N CYS A 62 8.07 -5.73 12.48
CA CYS A 62 7.98 -6.51 11.24
C CYS A 62 8.06 -5.65 9.97
N ILE A 63 8.45 -6.32 8.89
CA ILE A 63 8.51 -5.81 7.53
C ILE A 63 7.49 -6.60 6.69
N GLY A 64 6.86 -5.93 5.72
CA GLY A 64 5.85 -6.56 4.87
C GLY A 64 5.99 -6.15 3.41
N GLU A 65 5.57 -7.04 2.53
CA GLU A 65 5.48 -6.82 1.09
C GLU A 65 4.08 -7.17 0.62
N ALA A 66 3.49 -6.24 -0.13
CA ALA A 66 2.25 -6.45 -0.85
C ALA A 66 2.54 -6.36 -2.35
N MET A 67 2.28 -7.45 -3.05
CA MET A 67 2.31 -7.52 -4.50
C MET A 67 0.88 -7.50 -5.02
N SER A 68 0.61 -6.67 -6.02
CA SER A 68 -0.67 -6.57 -6.69
C SER A 68 -0.48 -6.87 -8.17
N PHE A 69 -1.26 -7.81 -8.71
CA PHE A 69 -1.29 -8.14 -10.13
C PHE A 69 -2.69 -7.94 -10.70
N ARG A 70 -2.77 -7.13 -11.76
CA ARG A 70 -4.00 -6.89 -12.51
C ARG A 70 -3.85 -7.39 -13.94
N TYR A 71 -4.65 -8.38 -14.31
CA TYR A 71 -4.59 -9.06 -15.61
C TYR A 71 -4.77 -8.10 -16.80
N ASP A 72 -5.71 -7.17 -16.67
CA ASP A 72 -6.08 -6.22 -17.74
C ASP A 72 -5.00 -5.18 -18.05
N LYS A 73 -4.28 -4.71 -17.03
CA LYS A 73 -3.23 -3.70 -17.20
C LYS A 73 -1.83 -4.26 -17.41
N SER A 74 -1.68 -5.60 -17.45
CA SER A 74 -0.37 -6.28 -17.42
C SER A 74 0.59 -5.67 -16.40
N GLY A 75 0.04 -5.21 -15.26
CA GLY A 75 0.75 -4.38 -14.29
C GLY A 75 0.98 -5.16 -13.01
N MET A 76 2.26 -5.34 -12.65
CA MET A 76 2.68 -5.80 -11.34
C MET A 76 3.12 -4.59 -10.51
N GLU A 77 2.51 -4.40 -9.35
CA GLU A 77 2.91 -3.36 -8.41
C GLU A 77 3.38 -3.97 -7.10
N TYR A 78 4.55 -3.53 -6.63
CA TYR A 78 5.14 -3.96 -5.36
C TYR A 78 5.14 -2.79 -4.38
N ARG A 79 4.63 -3.01 -3.17
CA ARG A 79 4.72 -2.06 -2.05
C ARG A 79 5.32 -2.72 -0.83
N TYR A 80 6.20 -1.98 -0.17
CA TYR A 80 6.89 -2.43 1.03
C TYR A 80 6.43 -1.61 2.23
N TYR A 81 6.35 -2.27 3.37
CA TYR A 81 5.79 -1.69 4.59
C TYR A 81 6.66 -2.05 5.79
N ILE A 82 6.66 -1.16 6.77
CA ILE A 82 7.19 -1.40 8.11
C ILE A 82 6.10 -1.22 9.15
N SER A 83 6.17 -2.02 10.21
CA SER A 83 5.23 -1.93 11.32
C SER A 83 5.96 -2.04 12.65
N SER A 84 5.55 -1.21 13.61
CA SER A 84 5.99 -1.26 15.00
C SER A 84 5.28 -2.33 15.84
N ARG A 85 4.25 -2.96 15.27
CA ARG A 85 3.56 -4.11 15.87
C ARG A 85 3.95 -5.36 15.10
N ALA A 86 4.12 -6.49 15.81
CA ALA A 86 4.23 -7.78 15.18
C ALA A 86 2.86 -8.12 14.57
N LEU A 87 2.83 -8.42 13.27
CA LEU A 87 1.62 -8.72 12.51
C LEU A 87 1.77 -10.08 11.85
N SER A 88 0.68 -10.85 11.82
CA SER A 88 0.61 -12.03 10.96
C SER A 88 0.36 -11.60 9.52
N ALA A 89 0.61 -12.50 8.55
CA ALA A 89 0.36 -12.21 7.14
C ALA A 89 -1.11 -11.86 6.86
N GLN A 90 -2.05 -12.41 7.65
CA GLN A 90 -3.48 -12.09 7.58
C GLN A 90 -3.79 -10.67 8.09
N ASP A 91 -3.33 -10.31 9.29
CA ASP A 91 -3.49 -8.96 9.84
C ASP A 91 -2.85 -7.90 8.93
N PHE A 92 -1.70 -8.24 8.36
CA PHE A 92 -1.02 -7.41 7.37
C PHE A 92 -1.87 -7.24 6.11
N ALA A 93 -2.43 -8.31 5.55
CA ALA A 93 -3.31 -8.23 4.38
C ALA A 93 -4.54 -7.35 4.64
N ILE A 94 -5.15 -7.46 5.83
CA ILE A 94 -6.28 -6.63 6.24
C ILE A 94 -5.85 -5.16 6.34
N GLY A 95 -4.78 -4.87 7.10
CA GLY A 95 -4.30 -3.50 7.28
C GLY A 95 -3.85 -2.84 5.98
N VAL A 96 -3.24 -3.60 5.06
CA VAL A 96 -2.94 -3.10 3.71
C VAL A 96 -4.25 -2.82 2.97
N ARG A 97 -5.22 -3.75 2.93
CA ARG A 97 -6.49 -3.50 2.26
C ARG A 97 -7.22 -2.27 2.79
N GLU A 98 -7.26 -2.07 4.10
CA GLU A 98 -7.85 -0.88 4.72
C GLU A 98 -7.10 0.39 4.31
N TYR A 99 -5.76 0.37 4.35
CA TYR A 99 -4.94 1.49 3.92
C TYR A 99 -5.21 1.89 2.46
N TRP A 100 -5.37 0.91 1.56
CA TRP A 100 -5.73 1.14 0.16
C TRP A 100 -7.19 1.59 -0.03
N GLY A 101 -8.11 1.04 0.77
CA GLY A 101 -9.52 1.45 0.74
C GLY A 101 -9.68 2.91 1.16
N ILE A 102 -8.95 3.34 2.20
CA ILE A 102 -8.95 4.72 2.67
C ILE A 102 -8.36 5.66 1.62
N GLU A 103 -7.21 5.34 1.01
CA GLU A 103 -6.65 6.18 -0.08
C GLU A 103 -7.62 6.27 -1.28
N ASN A 104 -8.29 5.19 -1.66
CA ASN A 104 -9.25 5.20 -2.77
C ASN A 104 -10.53 5.99 -2.43
N SER A 105 -11.06 5.85 -1.21
CA SER A 105 -12.17 6.65 -0.72
C SER A 105 -11.83 8.13 -0.58
N LEU A 106 -10.61 8.46 -0.13
CA LEU A 106 -10.13 9.84 -0.06
C LEU A 106 -9.92 10.43 -1.46
N HIS A 107 -9.47 9.63 -2.44
CA HIS A 107 -9.35 10.08 -3.83
C HIS A 107 -10.70 10.30 -4.51
N TRP A 108 -11.73 9.52 -4.17
CA TRP A 108 -13.10 9.78 -4.64
C TRP A 108 -13.69 11.04 -4.01
N VAL A 109 -13.45 11.30 -2.71
CA VAL A 109 -13.93 12.54 -2.08
C VAL A 109 -13.17 13.78 -2.56
N LEU A 110 -11.87 13.65 -2.86
CA LEU A 110 -11.06 14.75 -3.37
C LEU A 110 -11.32 15.02 -4.87
N GLY A 111 -11.62 13.98 -5.65
CA GLY A 111 -11.98 14.09 -7.07
C GLY A 111 -13.35 14.73 -7.31
N THR A 112 -14.31 14.57 -6.39
CA THR A 112 -15.62 15.23 -6.48
C THR A 112 -15.59 16.65 -5.91
N ALA A 113 -14.76 16.93 -4.89
CA ALA A 113 -14.62 18.29 -4.35
C ALA A 113 -13.90 19.26 -5.31
N PHE A 114 -13.04 18.78 -6.21
CA PHE A 114 -12.34 19.60 -7.21
C PHE A 114 -13.06 19.72 -8.55
N SER A 115 -14.23 19.10 -8.73
CA SER A 115 -15.02 19.19 -9.97
C SER A 115 -16.36 19.92 -9.80
N GLU A 116 -16.61 20.53 -8.64
CA GLU A 116 -17.71 21.48 -8.40
C GLU A 116 -17.24 22.94 -8.24
N ASP A 117 -15.94 23.23 -8.40
CA ASP A 117 -15.42 24.60 -8.53
C ASP A 117 -15.14 24.96 -10.01
N ALA A 118 -15.92 24.39 -10.92
CA ALA A 118 -16.07 24.91 -12.28
C ALA A 118 -17.43 25.62 -12.46
N CYS A 119 -18.11 25.95 -11.35
CA CYS A 119 -19.34 26.73 -11.39
C CYS A 119 -19.00 28.23 -11.31
N GLN A 120 -18.61 28.73 -12.49
CA GLN A 120 -18.80 30.09 -12.99
C GLN A 120 -19.66 30.98 -12.07
N ILE A 121 -19.00 31.71 -11.17
CA ILE A 121 -19.64 32.77 -10.39
C ILE A 121 -19.80 33.98 -11.31
N TYR A 122 -20.86 34.01 -12.13
CA TYR A 122 -21.39 35.28 -12.62
C TYR A 122 -22.44 35.73 -11.61
N ARG A 123 -22.03 36.53 -10.63
CA ARG A 123 -22.98 37.29 -9.81
C ARG A 123 -23.42 38.50 -10.62
N ASP A 124 -24.63 38.36 -11.15
CA ASP A 124 -25.56 39.42 -11.53
C ASP A 124 -25.66 40.49 -10.44
N ASN A 125 -25.59 41.78 -10.79
CA ASN A 125 -26.69 42.71 -10.46
C ASN A 125 -26.53 44.07 -11.18
N ALA A 126 -27.69 44.58 -11.57
CA ALA A 126 -27.95 45.83 -12.28
C ALA A 126 -27.61 47.11 -11.50
N ALA A 127 -27.23 48.14 -12.26
CA ALA A 127 -27.73 49.53 -12.21
C ALA A 127 -27.36 50.26 -13.51
#